data_AF-A0A7S3XAF4-F1
#
_entry.id   AF-A0A7S3XAF4-F1
#
_cell.length_a   1.000
_cell.length_b   1.000
_cell.length_c   1.000
_cell.angle_alpha   90.00
_cell.angle_beta   90.00
_cell.angle_gamma   90.00
#
_symmetry.space_group_name_H-M   'P 1'
#
loop_
_entity.id
_entity.type
_entity.pdbx_description
1 polymer ?
#
loop_
_entity_poly.entity_id
_entity_poly.type
_entity_poly.pdbx_seq_one_letter_code
_entity_poly.pdbx_strand_id
1 'polypeptide(L)'
;EQSEMEPLASRPLLSALRSWLDVYDDADKCNAMLPELKRLLAAEPASDMVQAVTRGTDMFVPPSHWIIGGDGWAYDIGFGGLDHVLASGQNVNVLVLDTEGYSNTGFQLSKASPKGVTQKMAAGGNAAKKKDLGAIAMMH
;
A
#
# COMPACT_ATOMS: atom_id res chain seq x y z
N GLU A 1 25.55 -33.02 -30.45
CA GLU A 1 25.93 -32.36 -29.18
C GLU A 1 24.74 -31.60 -28.63
N GLN A 2 24.01 -32.22 -27.70
CA GLN A 2 23.13 -31.47 -26.81
C GLN A 2 24.04 -30.83 -25.77
N SER A 3 24.28 -29.53 -25.90
CA SER A 3 24.81 -28.73 -24.79
C SER A 3 23.79 -28.84 -23.67
N GLU A 4 24.04 -29.71 -22.70
CA GLU A 4 23.41 -29.61 -21.39
C GLU A 4 23.82 -28.25 -20.85
N MET A 5 22.95 -27.25 -21.06
CA MET A 5 23.06 -25.97 -20.39
C MET A 5 23.17 -26.26 -18.90
N GLU A 6 24.31 -25.93 -18.28
CA GLU A 6 24.42 -26.05 -16.84
C GLU A 6 23.25 -25.33 -16.18
N PRO A 7 22.61 -25.94 -15.17
CA PRO A 7 21.45 -25.34 -14.55
C PRO A 7 21.84 -23.98 -13.95
N LEU A 8 21.07 -22.95 -14.30
CA LEU A 8 21.27 -21.55 -13.91
C LEU A 8 21.47 -21.35 -12.39
N ALA A 9 20.89 -22.23 -11.58
CA ALA A 9 21.08 -22.33 -10.13
C ALA A 9 20.72 -23.76 -9.66
N SER A 10 20.93 -24.07 -8.39
CA SER A 10 20.55 -25.39 -7.85
C SER A 10 19.05 -25.68 -8.00
N ARG A 11 18.72 -26.97 -8.20
CA ARG A 11 17.32 -27.42 -8.29
C ARG A 11 16.47 -27.02 -7.07
N PRO A 12 16.98 -27.12 -5.82
CA PRO A 12 16.25 -26.63 -4.65
C PRO A 12 15.88 -25.15 -4.73
N LEU A 13 16.81 -24.27 -5.11
CA LEU A 13 16.53 -22.84 -5.23
C LEU A 13 15.48 -22.57 -6.31
N LEU A 14 15.64 -23.18 -7.49
CA LEU A 14 14.67 -23.03 -8.59
C LEU A 14 13.27 -23.51 -8.20
N SER A 15 13.17 -24.60 -7.44
CA SER A 15 11.88 -25.11 -6.93
C SER A 15 11.25 -24.16 -5.92
N ALA A 16 12.05 -23.59 -5.01
CA ALA A 16 11.58 -22.64 -4.01
C ALA A 16 11.11 -21.32 -4.65
N LEU A 17 11.88 -20.80 -5.62
CA LEU A 17 11.51 -19.59 -6.38
C LEU A 17 10.24 -19.81 -7.21
N ARG A 18 10.04 -20.99 -7.81
CA ARG A 18 8.77 -21.33 -8.48
C ARG A 18 7.60 -21.34 -7.52
N SER A 19 7.77 -21.97 -6.36
CA SER A 19 6.73 -22.00 -5.33
C SER A 19 6.40 -20.59 -4.82
N TRP A 20 7.39 -19.68 -4.79
CA TRP A 20 7.18 -18.28 -4.44
C TRP A 20 6.38 -17.53 -5.52
N LEU A 21 6.66 -17.78 -6.81
CA LEU A 21 5.90 -17.20 -7.92
C LEU A 21 4.41 -17.59 -7.91
N ASP A 22 4.04 -18.73 -7.30
CA ASP A 22 2.64 -19.13 -7.16
C ASP A 22 1.90 -18.36 -6.05
N VAL A 23 2.65 -17.68 -5.16
CA VAL A 23 2.11 -17.01 -3.96
C VAL A 23 2.60 -15.57 -3.77
N TYR A 24 3.25 -14.98 -4.78
CA TYR A 24 4.00 -13.73 -4.63
C TYR A 24 3.15 -12.53 -4.13
N ASP A 25 1.84 -12.56 -4.37
CA ASP A 25 0.87 -11.55 -3.91
C ASP A 25 0.32 -11.80 -2.48
N ASP A 26 0.68 -12.92 -1.85
CA ASP A 26 0.26 -13.29 -0.49
C ASP A 26 1.41 -13.03 0.51
N ALA A 27 1.29 -11.92 1.24
CA ALA A 27 2.33 -11.47 2.17
C ALA A 27 2.67 -12.52 3.25
N ASP A 28 1.67 -13.24 3.76
CA ASP A 28 1.88 -14.21 4.83
C ASP A 28 2.61 -15.46 4.31
N LYS A 29 2.22 -15.96 3.13
CA LYS A 29 2.92 -17.08 2.49
C LYS A 29 4.34 -16.71 2.08
N CYS A 30 4.52 -15.52 1.51
CA CYS A 30 5.85 -15.00 1.17
C CYS A 30 6.75 -14.87 2.41
N ASN A 31 6.23 -14.32 3.51
CA ASN A 31 6.94 -14.23 4.79
C ASN A 31 7.36 -15.61 5.32
N ALA A 32 6.48 -16.60 5.22
CA ALA A 32 6.77 -17.97 5.65
C ALA A 32 7.91 -18.63 4.83
N MET A 33 8.01 -18.31 3.54
CA MET A 33 9.03 -18.86 2.64
C MET A 33 10.37 -18.11 2.70
N LEU A 34 10.35 -16.85 3.12
CA LEU A 34 11.51 -15.94 3.06
C LEU A 34 12.78 -16.49 3.75
N PRO A 35 12.72 -17.13 4.94
CA PRO A 35 13.91 -17.68 5.59
C PRO A 35 14.60 -18.75 4.73
N GLU A 36 13.82 -19.65 4.11
CA GLU A 36 14.35 -20.73 3.29
C GLU A 36 14.91 -20.20 1.96
N LEU A 37 14.21 -19.26 1.31
CA LEU A 37 14.70 -18.61 0.09
C LEU A 37 16.04 -17.90 0.32
N LYS A 38 16.18 -17.16 1.44
CA LYS A 38 17.44 -16.50 1.80
C LYS A 38 18.55 -17.52 2.08
N ARG A 39 18.25 -18.62 2.75
CA ARG A 39 19.21 -19.71 3.00
C ARG A 39 19.70 -20.35 1.70
N LEU A 40 18.79 -20.64 0.77
CA LEU A 40 19.11 -21.24 -0.52
C LEU A 40 19.94 -20.28 -1.39
N LEU A 41 19.56 -19.00 -1.45
CA LEU A 41 20.32 -17.96 -2.17
C LEU A 41 21.75 -17.82 -1.63
N ALA A 42 21.94 -17.86 -0.31
CA ALA A 42 23.26 -17.77 0.31
C ALA A 42 24.16 -19.00 0.08
N ALA A 43 23.55 -20.15 -0.24
CA ALA A 43 24.27 -21.39 -0.53
C ALA A 43 24.67 -21.54 -2.00
N GLU A 44 24.10 -20.73 -2.90
CA GLU A 44 24.49 -20.74 -4.31
C GLU A 44 25.89 -20.15 -4.52
N PRO A 45 26.64 -20.65 -5.52
CA PRO A 45 27.82 -19.96 -6.00
C PRO A 45 27.50 -18.53 -6.42
N ALA A 46 28.40 -17.60 -6.09
CA ALA A 46 28.26 -16.21 -6.49
C ALA A 46 28.27 -16.11 -8.03
N SER A 47 27.14 -15.70 -8.59
CA SER A 47 26.98 -15.34 -10.00
C SER A 47 26.23 -14.02 -10.10
N ASP A 48 26.37 -13.32 -11.22
CA ASP A 48 25.68 -12.04 -11.46
C ASP A 48 24.17 -12.17 -11.28
N MET A 49 23.60 -13.33 -11.69
CA MET A 49 22.17 -13.62 -11.56
C MET A 49 21.78 -13.87 -10.10
N VAL A 50 22.53 -14.67 -9.34
CA VAL A 50 22.27 -14.90 -7.90
C VAL A 50 22.36 -13.58 -7.14
N GLN A 51 23.36 -12.74 -7.45
CA GLN A 51 23.48 -11.42 -6.85
C GLN A 51 22.30 -10.50 -7.22
N ALA A 52 21.81 -10.56 -8.46
CA ALA A 52 20.64 -9.78 -8.88
C ALA A 52 19.38 -10.16 -8.10
N VAL A 53 19.13 -11.46 -7.93
CA VAL A 53 18.00 -11.96 -7.13
C VAL A 53 18.18 -11.60 -5.66
N THR A 54 19.41 -11.75 -5.13
CA THR A 54 19.74 -11.42 -3.74
C THR A 54 19.47 -9.94 -3.41
N ARG A 55 19.79 -9.03 -4.35
CA ARG A 55 19.51 -7.59 -4.20
C ARG A 55 18.02 -7.24 -4.11
N GLY A 56 17.13 -8.10 -4.62
CA GLY A 56 15.68 -7.90 -4.57
C GLY A 56 14.98 -8.69 -3.46
N THR A 57 15.71 -9.27 -2.51
CA THR A 57 15.11 -10.10 -1.44
C THR A 57 14.23 -9.33 -0.47
N ASP A 58 14.36 -8.00 -0.41
CA ASP A 58 13.47 -7.09 0.30
C ASP A 58 12.08 -6.97 -0.36
N MET A 59 11.99 -7.26 -1.66
CA MET A 59 10.73 -7.26 -2.44
C MET A 59 10.05 -8.63 -2.50
N PHE A 60 10.61 -9.66 -1.87
CA PHE A 60 10.01 -11.01 -1.89
C PHE A 60 8.70 -11.07 -1.11
N VAL A 61 8.50 -10.13 -0.19
CA VAL A 61 7.24 -9.97 0.52
C VAL A 61 6.56 -8.74 -0.07
N PRO A 62 5.34 -8.87 -0.62
CA PRO A 62 4.63 -7.75 -1.19
C PRO A 62 4.41 -6.67 -0.11
N PRO A 63 4.74 -5.39 -0.40
CA PRO A 63 4.56 -4.32 0.58
C PRO A 63 3.08 -3.96 0.74
N SER A 64 2.70 -3.58 1.96
CA SER A 64 1.39 -2.98 2.23
C SER A 64 1.45 -1.47 1.97
N HIS A 65 0.82 -1.00 0.90
CA HIS A 65 0.76 0.42 0.57
C HIS A 65 -0.29 1.14 1.41
N TRP A 66 0.09 2.23 2.07
CA TRP A 66 -0.79 3.05 2.91
C TRP A 66 -0.78 4.51 2.48
N ILE A 67 -1.97 5.10 2.35
CA ILE A 67 -2.19 6.52 2.15
C ILE A 67 -2.85 7.06 3.42
N ILE A 68 -2.11 7.87 4.18
CA ILE A 68 -2.56 8.37 5.48
C ILE A 68 -2.66 9.89 5.43
N GLY A 69 -3.80 10.44 5.85
CA GLY A 69 -4.01 11.88 5.91
C GLY A 69 -5.20 12.28 6.76
N GLY A 70 -5.31 13.57 7.04
CA GLY A 70 -6.43 14.13 7.80
C GLY A 70 -7.68 14.38 6.94
N ASP A 71 -8.76 14.81 7.59
CA ASP A 71 -10.01 15.11 6.91
C ASP A 71 -9.91 16.25 5.89
N GLY A 72 -9.15 17.32 6.18
CA GLY A 72 -8.93 18.40 5.22
C GLY A 72 -8.31 17.94 3.88
N TRP A 73 -7.48 16.90 3.91
CA TRP A 73 -6.97 16.28 2.68
C TRP A 73 -8.06 15.44 2.00
N ALA A 74 -8.62 14.46 2.72
CA ALA A 74 -9.49 13.46 2.13
C ALA A 74 -10.84 14.01 1.65
N TYR A 75 -11.40 15.00 2.36
CA TYR A 75 -12.73 15.54 2.05
C TYR A 75 -12.67 16.72 1.08
N ASP A 76 -11.57 17.49 1.08
CA ASP A 76 -11.45 18.74 0.35
C ASP A 76 -10.40 18.67 -0.76
N ILE A 77 -9.14 19.05 -0.50
CA ILE A 77 -8.13 19.32 -1.53
C ILE A 77 -7.64 18.04 -2.24
N GLY A 78 -7.58 16.92 -1.51
CA GLY A 78 -7.15 15.63 -2.02
C GLY A 78 -8.29 14.75 -2.54
N PHE A 79 -9.55 15.15 -2.36
CA PHE A 79 -10.69 14.28 -2.64
C PHE A 79 -10.74 13.79 -4.09
N GLY A 80 -10.48 14.66 -5.08
CA GLY A 80 -10.52 14.25 -6.49
C GLY A 80 -9.47 13.19 -6.84
N GLY A 81 -8.29 13.25 -6.21
CA GLY A 81 -7.25 12.23 -6.38
C GLY A 81 -7.59 10.95 -5.62
N LEU A 82 -8.12 11.07 -4.41
CA LEU A 82 -8.59 9.94 -3.61
C LEU A 82 -9.69 9.16 -4.34
N ASP A 83 -10.67 9.86 -4.90
CA ASP A 83 -11.76 9.25 -5.68
C ASP A 83 -11.23 8.44 -6.87
N HIS A 84 -10.28 9.01 -7.63
CA HIS A 84 -9.64 8.31 -8.74
C HIS A 84 -8.87 7.06 -8.27
N VAL A 85 -8.12 7.16 -7.17
CA VAL A 85 -7.36 6.02 -6.62
C VAL A 85 -8.31 4.91 -6.17
N LEU A 86 -9.41 5.24 -5.49
CA LEU A 86 -10.41 4.24 -5.08
C LEU A 86 -11.07 3.57 -6.29
N ALA A 87 -11.41 4.34 -7.32
CA ALA A 87 -11.99 3.81 -8.56
C ALA A 87 -11.01 2.95 -9.39
N SER A 88 -9.70 3.04 -9.13
CA SER A 88 -8.68 2.31 -9.91
C SER A 88 -8.59 0.81 -9.59
N GLY A 89 -9.19 0.35 -8.49
CA GLY A 89 -9.12 -1.05 -8.04
C GLY A 89 -7.74 -1.52 -7.61
N GLN A 90 -6.77 -0.61 -7.45
CA GLN A 90 -5.42 -0.95 -6.97
C GLN A 90 -5.45 -1.37 -5.49
N ASN A 91 -4.57 -2.31 -5.10
CA ASN A 91 -4.44 -2.77 -3.73
C ASN A 91 -3.71 -1.73 -2.86
N VAL A 92 -4.47 -0.77 -2.32
CA VAL A 92 -3.99 0.27 -1.42
C VAL A 92 -4.90 0.38 -0.21
N ASN A 93 -4.30 0.73 0.93
CA ASN A 93 -5.04 1.01 2.16
C ASN A 93 -5.09 2.52 2.37
N VAL A 94 -6.27 3.05 2.66
CA VAL A 94 -6.44 4.49 2.97
C VAL A 94 -6.91 4.65 4.41
N LEU A 95 -6.17 5.43 5.19
CA LEU A 95 -6.54 5.80 6.56
C LEU A 95 -6.77 7.31 6.63
N VAL A 96 -8.02 7.69 6.85
CA VAL A 96 -8.41 9.08 7.09
C VAL A 96 -8.53 9.32 8.58
N LEU A 97 -7.68 10.18 9.11
CA LEU A 97 -7.72 10.64 10.49
C LEU A 97 -8.69 11.84 10.57
N ASP A 98 -9.96 11.56 10.79
CA ASP A 98 -11.02 12.56 10.76
C ASP A 98 -11.12 13.34 12.07
N THR A 99 -10.57 14.55 12.07
CA THR A 99 -10.63 15.49 13.20
C THR A 99 -11.72 16.55 13.03
N GLU A 100 -12.51 16.43 11.96
CA GLU A 100 -13.61 17.32 11.61
C GLU A 100 -13.23 18.79 11.40
N GLY A 101 -11.96 19.05 11.07
CA GLY A 101 -11.43 20.37 10.78
C GLY A 101 -9.94 20.31 10.44
N TYR A 102 -9.42 21.41 9.88
CA TYR A 102 -7.98 21.53 9.58
C TYR A 102 -7.17 21.78 10.85
N SER A 103 -6.96 20.71 11.62
CA SER A 103 -6.35 20.78 12.95
C SER A 103 -5.00 21.49 12.97
N ASN A 104 -4.10 21.16 12.04
CA ASN A 104 -2.75 21.72 12.01
C ASN A 104 -2.72 23.24 11.79
N THR A 105 -3.63 23.80 10.98
CA THR A 105 -3.64 25.24 10.65
C THR A 105 -4.50 26.07 11.60
N GLY A 106 -4.92 25.48 12.72
CA GLY A 106 -5.71 26.13 13.75
C GLY A 106 -7.21 25.95 13.57
N PHE A 107 -7.62 24.74 13.18
CA PHE A 107 -8.99 24.24 13.18
C PHE A 107 -9.95 25.06 12.31
N GLN A 108 -9.56 25.27 11.05
CA GLN A 108 -10.46 25.78 10.01
C GLN A 108 -11.52 24.75 9.65
N LEU A 109 -12.66 25.24 9.17
CA LEU A 109 -13.74 24.44 8.61
C LEU A 109 -13.24 23.53 7.47
N SER A 110 -13.66 22.26 7.48
CA SER A 110 -13.51 21.30 6.38
C SER A 110 -14.87 20.77 5.92
N LYS A 111 -14.96 20.09 4.76
CA LYS A 111 -16.23 19.40 4.41
C LYS A 111 -16.52 18.19 5.29
N ALA A 112 -15.61 17.81 6.19
CA ALA A 112 -15.87 16.83 7.23
C ALA A 112 -16.50 17.44 8.50
N SER A 113 -16.54 18.77 8.63
CA SER A 113 -17.09 19.45 9.81
C SER A 113 -18.61 19.23 9.94
N PRO A 114 -19.13 18.81 11.10
CA PRO A 114 -20.57 18.64 11.32
C PRO A 114 -21.38 19.91 11.14
N LYS A 115 -22.67 19.76 10.90
CA LYS A 115 -23.59 20.90 10.87
C LYS A 115 -23.65 21.57 12.24
N GLY A 116 -23.58 22.89 12.27
CA GLY A 116 -23.69 23.71 13.48
C GLY A 116 -22.38 23.86 14.27
N VAL A 117 -21.29 23.19 13.88
CA VAL A 117 -20.00 23.34 14.57
C VAL A 117 -19.41 24.74 14.34
N THR A 118 -18.90 25.36 15.41
CA THR A 118 -18.23 26.65 15.34
C THR A 118 -16.73 26.46 15.18
N GLN A 119 -16.17 26.95 14.07
CA GLN A 119 -14.76 26.84 13.71
C GLN A 119 -14.28 28.11 12.99
N LYS A 120 -12.97 28.23 12.72
CA LYS A 120 -12.49 29.34 11.87
C LYS A 120 -13.15 29.22 10.49
N MET A 121 -13.63 30.36 9.97
CA MET A 121 -14.48 30.47 8.76
C MET A 121 -15.94 30.02 8.92
N ALA A 122 -16.33 29.54 10.11
CA ALA A 122 -17.71 29.17 10.46
C ALA A 122 -18.06 29.69 11.86
N ALA A 123 -17.85 30.98 12.12
CA ALA A 123 -18.11 31.59 13.43
C ALA A 123 -19.60 31.52 13.84
N GLY A 124 -20.51 31.55 12.86
CA GLY A 124 -21.96 31.36 13.07
C GLY A 124 -22.42 29.90 13.04
N GLY A 125 -21.47 28.94 13.08
CA GLY A 125 -21.74 27.53 12.88
C GLY A 125 -21.71 27.11 11.40
N ASN A 126 -21.33 25.87 11.12
CA ASN A 126 -21.36 25.32 9.77
C ASN A 126 -22.80 25.11 9.28
N ALA A 127 -23.16 25.70 8.14
CA ALA A 127 -24.50 25.53 7.55
C ALA A 127 -24.68 24.17 6.86
N ALA A 128 -23.60 23.60 6.32
CA ALA A 128 -23.62 22.36 5.56
C ALA A 128 -23.66 21.13 6.48
N LYS A 129 -24.18 20.01 5.95
CA LYS A 129 -23.98 18.70 6.57
C LYS A 129 -22.58 18.20 6.27
N LYS A 130 -22.02 17.38 7.16
CA LYS A 130 -20.79 16.62 6.92
C LYS A 130 -20.94 15.83 5.62
N LYS A 131 -19.96 15.91 4.74
CA LYS A 131 -19.89 15.08 3.54
C LYS A 131 -19.70 13.63 3.97
N ASP A 132 -20.43 12.70 3.35
CA ASP A 132 -20.31 11.28 3.66
C ASP A 132 -19.29 10.61 2.73
N LEU A 133 -18.02 10.64 3.14
CA LEU A 133 -16.92 10.06 2.35
C LEU A 133 -17.06 8.53 2.23
N GLY A 134 -17.52 7.86 3.29
CA GLY A 134 -17.74 6.41 3.28
C GLY A 134 -18.82 6.00 2.30
N ALA A 135 -19.96 6.70 2.28
CA ALA A 135 -21.02 6.45 1.32
C ALA A 135 -20.55 6.65 -0.13
N ILE A 136 -19.74 7.67 -0.40
CA ILE A 136 -19.18 7.89 -1.74
C ILE A 136 -18.23 6.76 -2.13
N ALA A 137 -17.35 6.33 -1.21
CA ALA A 137 -16.41 5.25 -1.47
C ALA A 137 -17.11 3.91 -1.78
N MET A 138 -18.28 3.64 -1.18
CA MET A 138 -19.08 2.44 -1.43
C MET A 138 -19.83 2.43 -2.78
N MET A 139 -19.79 3.52 -3.55
CA MET A 139 -20.45 3.59 -4.87
C MET A 139 -19.57 3.08 -6.03
N HIS A 140 -18.29 2.77 -5.76
CA HIS A 140 -17.35 2.17 -6.69
C HIS A 140 -17.43 0.64 -6.63
#